data_AF-A0A8F4FV67-F1
#
_entry.id   AF-A0A8F4FV67-F1
#
_cell.length_a   1.000
_cell.length_b   1.000
_cell.length_c   1.000
_cell.angle_alpha   90.00
_cell.angle_beta   90.00
_cell.angle_gamma   90.00
#
_symmetry.space_group_name_H-M   'P 1'
#
loop_
_entity.id
_entity.type
_entity.pdbx_description
1 polymer ?
#
loop_
_entity_poly.entity_id
_entity_poly.type
_entity_poly.pdbx_seq_one_letter_code
_entity_poly.pdbx_strand_id
1 'polypeptide(L)'
;MTSTIRHLTFDCRDPFTQARFWAAVLGYTDHPDDPNHPDDPEALIVDPRGLHPGLLFIPVPEPKGLKNRLHLDLVPDVRRDLEVERLLELGATLVDDHRKPDGTGWAVLADPEGNELCVERSSAERPDQSEPVDTGLRPMPAGFHTSGERAMLEAMLDWYRAGVVAKVADASHHVATATPLRSSSSIAGLVKHLALVEDSWWAEDFAGLPEADWYAGVDWDADRDWEFHTVDDEPLALQVERYEAACQRGREIAAGRDLDEIGADTSRREFSLRFVYLHLIEETARHLGHLDVLRELLDGTTGE
;
A
#
# COMPACT_ATOMS: atom_id res chain seq x y z
N MET A 1 -20.78 4.31 -0.47
CA MET A 1 -20.65 3.35 0.64
C MET A 1 -20.49 1.96 0.05
N THR A 2 -19.40 1.28 0.37
CA THR A 2 -19.17 -0.12 -0.03
C THR A 2 -19.27 -1.01 1.21
N SER A 3 -19.53 -2.30 1.01
CA SER A 3 -19.61 -3.29 2.09
C SER A 3 -18.43 -4.26 1.98
N THR A 4 -17.91 -4.70 3.13
CA THR A 4 -16.84 -5.71 3.21
C THR A 4 -17.44 -7.04 3.65
N ILE A 5 -17.00 -8.14 3.03
CA ILE A 5 -17.36 -9.49 3.49
C ILE A 5 -16.66 -9.71 4.83
N ARG A 6 -17.43 -9.78 5.93
CA ARG A 6 -16.86 -9.90 7.27
C ARG A 6 -16.35 -11.30 7.58
N HIS A 7 -17.16 -12.33 7.28
CA HIS A 7 -16.82 -13.73 7.50
C HIS A 7 -17.35 -14.62 6.36
N LEU A 8 -16.71 -15.77 6.18
CA LEU A 8 -17.24 -16.91 5.43
C LEU A 8 -17.68 -17.99 6.41
N THR A 9 -18.87 -18.53 6.22
CA THR A 9 -19.46 -19.51 7.16
C THR A 9 -19.43 -20.92 6.57
N PHE A 10 -18.99 -21.88 7.37
CA PHE A 10 -18.87 -23.29 7.03
C PHE A 10 -19.77 -24.11 7.94
N ASP A 11 -20.61 -24.93 7.31
CA ASP A 11 -21.31 -25.99 8.00
C ASP A 11 -20.32 -27.12 8.36
N CYS A 12 -20.38 -27.61 9.58
CA CYS A 12 -19.51 -28.67 10.10
C CYS A 12 -20.23 -29.49 11.17
N ARG A 13 -19.61 -30.53 11.72
CA ARG A 13 -20.15 -31.27 12.88
C ARG A 13 -19.42 -30.91 14.17
N ASP A 14 -18.14 -30.58 14.08
CA ASP A 14 -17.27 -30.19 15.18
C ASP A 14 -16.63 -28.83 14.89
N PRO A 15 -17.29 -27.72 15.27
CA PRO A 15 -16.78 -26.36 15.04
C PRO A 15 -15.41 -26.13 15.63
N PHE A 16 -15.15 -26.66 16.83
CA PHE A 16 -13.90 -26.43 17.55
C PHE A 16 -12.72 -27.10 16.82
N THR A 17 -12.86 -28.38 16.46
CA THR A 17 -11.80 -29.09 15.73
C THR A 17 -11.54 -28.45 14.37
N GLN A 18 -12.59 -28.02 13.67
CA GLN A 18 -12.47 -27.30 12.39
C GLN A 18 -11.77 -25.95 12.53
N ALA A 19 -12.13 -25.16 13.53
CA ALA A 19 -11.47 -23.90 13.83
C ALA A 19 -9.98 -24.10 14.13
N ARG A 20 -9.62 -25.12 14.91
CA ARG A 20 -8.21 -25.43 15.22
C ARG A 20 -7.41 -25.85 13.98
N PHE A 21 -7.99 -26.65 13.10
CA PHE A 21 -7.38 -27.03 11.83
C PHE A 21 -7.14 -25.77 10.97
N TRP A 22 -8.19 -25.00 10.68
CA TRP A 22 -8.11 -23.84 9.80
C TRP A 22 -7.25 -22.70 10.38
N ALA A 23 -7.23 -22.51 11.71
CA ALA A 23 -6.30 -21.60 12.38
C ALA A 23 -4.84 -21.96 12.10
N ALA A 24 -4.49 -23.25 12.16
CA ALA A 24 -3.15 -23.74 11.85
C ALA A 24 -2.83 -23.64 10.34
N VAL A 25 -3.82 -23.80 9.46
CA VAL A 25 -3.65 -23.62 8.02
C VAL A 25 -3.32 -22.16 7.68
N LEU A 26 -4.13 -21.22 8.15
CA LEU A 26 -4.09 -19.82 7.73
C LEU A 26 -3.23 -18.91 8.63
N GLY A 27 -2.73 -19.43 9.76
CA GLY A 27 -2.10 -18.60 10.79
C GLY A 27 -3.10 -17.67 11.50
N TYR A 28 -4.38 -18.02 11.46
CA TYR A 28 -5.46 -17.28 12.13
C TYR A 28 -5.50 -17.60 13.63
N THR A 29 -6.16 -16.75 14.40
CA THR A 29 -6.34 -16.93 15.84
C THR A 29 -7.83 -16.94 16.19
N ASP A 30 -8.16 -17.40 17.40
CA ASP A 30 -9.49 -17.17 17.96
C ASP A 30 -9.76 -15.66 18.08
N HIS A 31 -11.03 -15.27 18.12
CA HIS A 31 -11.39 -13.88 18.35
C HIS A 31 -10.91 -13.45 19.76
N PRO A 32 -10.15 -12.35 19.92
CA PRO A 32 -9.56 -11.98 21.21
C PRO A 32 -10.58 -11.80 22.34
N ASP A 33 -11.77 -11.30 22.00
CA ASP A 33 -12.86 -11.08 22.95
C ASP A 33 -13.81 -12.28 23.10
N ASP A 34 -13.65 -13.32 22.27
CA ASP A 34 -14.54 -14.48 22.22
C ASP A 34 -13.76 -15.75 21.82
N PRO A 35 -12.91 -16.27 22.71
CA PRO A 35 -12.06 -17.42 22.42
C PRO A 35 -12.89 -18.71 22.30
N ASN A 36 -12.55 -19.55 21.32
CA ASN A 36 -13.28 -20.79 21.06
C ASN A 36 -13.01 -21.87 22.12
N HIS A 37 -14.06 -22.57 22.53
CA HIS A 37 -14.05 -23.72 23.44
C HIS A 37 -14.76 -24.94 22.83
N PRO A 38 -14.44 -26.18 23.27
CA PRO A 38 -14.99 -27.41 22.68
C PRO A 38 -16.53 -27.52 22.69
N ASP A 39 -17.20 -26.90 23.67
CA ASP A 39 -18.65 -26.99 23.83
C ASP A 39 -19.41 -25.79 23.24
N ASP A 40 -18.70 -24.90 22.52
CA ASP A 40 -19.32 -23.70 21.94
C ASP A 40 -20.24 -24.04 20.76
N PRO A 41 -21.34 -23.29 20.59
CA PRO A 41 -22.32 -23.55 19.55
C PRO A 41 -21.83 -23.16 18.15
N GLU A 42 -20.71 -22.46 18.04
CA GLU A 42 -20.02 -22.07 16.82
C GLU A 42 -18.56 -21.75 17.17
N ALA A 43 -17.68 -21.68 16.16
CA ALA A 43 -16.30 -21.28 16.37
C ALA A 43 -15.84 -20.28 15.30
N LEU A 44 -15.30 -19.14 15.71
CA LEU A 44 -14.81 -18.08 14.83
C LEU A 44 -13.30 -17.96 14.93
N ILE A 45 -12.63 -17.96 13.78
CA ILE A 45 -11.22 -17.61 13.66
C ILE A 45 -11.05 -16.36 12.79
N VAL A 46 -10.09 -15.52 13.15
CA VAL A 46 -9.82 -14.23 12.52
C VAL A 46 -8.35 -14.08 12.17
N ASP A 47 -8.07 -13.28 11.15
CA ASP A 47 -6.70 -12.85 10.87
C ASP A 47 -6.20 -11.98 12.04
N PRO A 48 -5.07 -12.30 12.69
CA PRO A 48 -4.55 -11.51 13.81
C PRO A 48 -4.22 -10.06 13.43
N ARG A 49 -4.11 -9.72 12.14
CA ARG A 49 -3.92 -8.37 11.60
C ARG A 49 -5.24 -7.59 11.45
N GLY A 50 -6.38 -8.21 11.75
CA GLY A 50 -7.71 -7.62 11.60
C GLY A 50 -8.13 -7.44 10.13
N LEU A 51 -7.65 -8.33 9.25
CA LEU A 51 -8.09 -8.42 7.86
C LEU A 51 -9.31 -9.34 7.75
N HIS A 52 -10.15 -9.08 6.76
CA HIS A 52 -11.35 -9.86 6.46
C HIS A 52 -11.16 -10.70 5.19
N PRO A 53 -11.86 -11.84 5.03
CA PRO A 53 -12.84 -12.39 5.96
C PRO A 53 -12.23 -13.29 7.06
N GLY A 54 -12.91 -13.36 8.20
CA GLY A 54 -12.74 -14.46 9.16
C GLY A 54 -13.48 -15.73 8.71
N LEU A 55 -13.19 -16.88 9.32
CA LEU A 55 -13.91 -18.13 9.05
C LEU A 55 -14.76 -18.50 10.28
N LEU A 56 -16.07 -18.68 10.06
CA LEU A 56 -17.03 -19.07 11.09
C LEU A 56 -17.51 -20.50 10.83
N PHE A 57 -17.43 -21.36 11.84
CA PHE A 57 -17.85 -22.76 11.77
C PHE A 57 -19.12 -22.96 12.59
N ILE A 58 -20.17 -23.50 11.95
CA ILE A 58 -21.49 -23.71 12.57
C ILE A 58 -21.85 -25.20 12.50
N PRO A 59 -22.30 -25.82 13.61
CA PRO A 59 -22.65 -27.22 13.64
C PRO A 59 -23.98 -27.48 12.92
N VAL A 60 -23.99 -28.44 11.99
CA VAL A 60 -25.18 -29.01 11.35
C VAL A 60 -25.24 -30.52 11.60
N PRO A 61 -26.45 -31.10 11.77
CA PRO A 61 -26.57 -32.52 12.10
C PRO A 61 -26.31 -33.45 10.91
N GLU A 62 -26.47 -32.97 9.68
CA GLU A 62 -26.26 -33.77 8.48
C GLU A 62 -24.78 -33.83 8.08
N PRO A 63 -24.24 -35.01 7.75
CA PRO A 63 -22.93 -35.10 7.12
C PRO A 63 -22.97 -34.46 5.73
N LYS A 64 -21.81 -33.97 5.28
CA LYS A 64 -21.64 -33.42 3.93
C LYS A 64 -22.13 -34.41 2.86
N GLY A 65 -23.14 -34.00 2.09
CA GLY A 65 -23.79 -34.85 1.08
C GLY A 65 -23.45 -34.53 -0.37
N LEU A 66 -23.01 -33.30 -0.67
CA LEU A 66 -22.67 -32.84 -2.02
C LEU A 66 -21.34 -32.07 -1.99
N LYS A 67 -20.78 -31.81 -3.17
CA LYS A 67 -19.62 -30.91 -3.32
C LYS A 67 -19.95 -29.52 -2.78
N ASN A 68 -19.00 -28.89 -2.10
CA ASN A 68 -19.14 -27.50 -1.69
C ASN A 68 -19.33 -26.58 -2.91
N ARG A 69 -20.24 -25.61 -2.79
CA ARG A 69 -20.51 -24.60 -3.83
C ARG A 69 -19.58 -23.39 -3.75
N LEU A 70 -18.89 -23.27 -2.62
CA LEU A 70 -17.80 -22.34 -2.37
C LEU A 70 -16.54 -23.17 -2.16
N HIS A 71 -15.41 -22.70 -2.69
CA HIS A 71 -14.12 -23.37 -2.60
C HIS A 71 -13.08 -22.34 -2.16
N LEU A 72 -12.22 -22.70 -1.21
CA LEU A 72 -11.08 -21.88 -0.82
C LEU A 72 -9.83 -22.33 -1.60
N ASP A 73 -9.24 -21.39 -2.33
CA ASP A 73 -7.98 -21.60 -3.05
C ASP A 73 -6.84 -20.94 -2.26
N LEU A 74 -5.94 -21.77 -1.72
CA LEU A 74 -4.83 -21.33 -0.89
C LEU A 74 -3.60 -21.06 -1.74
N VAL A 75 -2.95 -19.91 -1.51
CA VAL A 75 -1.63 -19.60 -2.04
C VAL A 75 -0.63 -19.68 -0.89
N PRO A 76 0.25 -20.70 -0.84
CA PRO A 76 1.24 -20.81 0.22
C PRO A 76 2.40 -19.85 0.03
N ASP A 77 3.04 -19.45 1.14
CA ASP A 77 4.32 -18.73 1.12
C ASP A 77 5.51 -19.65 0.83
N VAL A 78 5.31 -20.96 0.98
CA VAL A 78 6.28 -22.01 0.65
C VAL A 78 5.93 -22.69 -0.68
N ARG A 79 6.78 -23.59 -1.16
CA ARG A 79 6.43 -24.41 -2.33
C ARG A 79 5.16 -25.20 -2.09
N ARG A 80 4.28 -25.27 -3.09
CA ARG A 80 3.00 -25.99 -3.04
C ARG A 80 3.12 -27.40 -2.45
N ASP A 81 4.15 -28.15 -2.86
CA ASP A 81 4.30 -29.53 -2.41
C ASP A 81 4.59 -29.62 -0.90
N LEU A 82 5.35 -28.68 -0.33
CA LEU A 82 5.60 -28.61 1.11
C LEU A 82 4.35 -28.25 1.88
N GLU A 83 3.53 -27.35 1.33
CA GLU A 83 2.25 -27.01 1.95
C GLU A 83 1.28 -28.20 1.92
N VAL A 84 1.18 -28.90 0.80
CA VAL A 84 0.36 -30.12 0.70
C VAL A 84 0.79 -31.13 1.75
N GLU A 85 2.10 -31.39 1.91
CA GLU A 85 2.62 -32.28 2.94
C GLU A 85 2.22 -31.83 4.36
N ARG A 86 2.38 -30.53 4.67
CA ARG A 86 1.99 -29.95 5.97
C ARG A 86 0.50 -30.11 6.25
N LEU A 87 -0.37 -29.85 5.26
CA LEU A 87 -1.81 -29.95 5.43
C LEU A 87 -2.26 -31.39 5.67
N LEU A 88 -1.63 -32.37 5.01
CA LEU A 88 -1.88 -33.80 5.27
C LEU A 88 -1.50 -34.17 6.71
N GLU A 89 -0.38 -33.67 7.24
CA GLU A 89 0.01 -33.86 8.65
C GLU A 89 -0.98 -33.23 9.64
N LEU A 90 -1.62 -32.12 9.27
CA LEU A 90 -2.68 -31.48 10.06
C LEU A 90 -4.03 -32.21 10.02
N GLY A 91 -4.18 -33.23 9.17
CA GLY A 91 -5.40 -34.04 9.07
C GLY A 91 -6.23 -33.80 7.82
N ALA A 92 -5.72 -33.03 6.85
CA ALA A 92 -6.34 -32.97 5.53
C ALA A 92 -6.16 -34.28 4.76
N THR A 93 -6.98 -34.48 3.73
CA THR A 93 -6.89 -35.63 2.81
C THR A 93 -6.74 -35.14 1.37
N LEU A 94 -5.82 -35.73 0.60
CA LEU A 94 -5.72 -35.46 -0.84
C LEU A 94 -6.91 -36.08 -1.58
N VAL A 95 -7.67 -35.26 -2.30
CA VAL A 95 -8.88 -35.66 -3.03
C VAL A 95 -8.61 -35.83 -4.53
N ASP A 96 -7.89 -34.87 -5.13
CA ASP A 96 -7.53 -34.90 -6.55
C ASP A 96 -6.21 -34.15 -6.78
N ASP A 97 -5.51 -34.49 -7.85
CA ASP A 97 -4.22 -33.92 -8.21
C ASP A 97 -4.24 -33.37 -9.64
N HIS A 98 -4.31 -32.05 -9.76
CA HIS A 98 -4.31 -31.34 -11.03
C HIS A 98 -2.99 -30.62 -11.29
N ARG A 99 -1.93 -30.95 -10.54
CA ARG A 99 -0.59 -30.38 -10.74
C ARG A 99 -0.05 -30.82 -12.10
N LYS A 100 0.57 -29.88 -12.82
CA LYS A 100 1.13 -30.13 -14.15
C LYS A 100 2.67 -30.09 -14.13
N PRO A 101 3.34 -30.80 -15.06
CA PRO A 101 4.80 -30.80 -15.16
C PRO A 101 5.41 -29.41 -15.41
N ASP A 102 4.65 -28.47 -15.96
CA ASP A 102 5.07 -27.08 -16.20
C ASP A 102 4.94 -26.18 -14.95
N GLY A 103 4.63 -26.76 -13.79
CA GLY A 103 4.44 -26.05 -12.52
C GLY A 103 3.07 -25.41 -12.34
N THR A 104 2.21 -25.41 -13.36
CA THR A 104 0.83 -24.90 -13.24
C THR A 104 -0.10 -25.94 -12.58
N GLY A 105 -1.38 -25.59 -12.40
CA GLY A 105 -2.38 -26.44 -11.74
C GLY A 105 -2.36 -26.32 -10.21
N TRP A 106 -3.08 -27.22 -9.53
CA TRP A 106 -3.30 -27.20 -8.09
C TRP A 106 -3.51 -28.61 -7.54
N ALA A 107 -3.37 -28.76 -6.22
CA ALA A 107 -3.79 -29.98 -5.52
C ALA A 107 -5.13 -29.73 -4.83
N VAL A 108 -6.08 -30.66 -4.94
CA VAL A 108 -7.37 -30.59 -4.25
C VAL A 108 -7.29 -31.42 -2.99
N LEU A 109 -7.45 -30.79 -1.84
CA LEU A 109 -7.52 -31.44 -0.54
C LEU A 109 -8.93 -31.30 0.05
N ALA A 110 -9.21 -32.10 1.07
CA ALA A 110 -10.34 -31.93 1.95
C ALA A 110 -9.85 -31.73 3.39
N ASP A 111 -10.50 -30.84 4.12
CA ASP A 111 -10.29 -30.69 5.56
C ASP A 111 -10.80 -31.95 6.33
N PRO A 112 -10.61 -32.02 7.66
CA PRO A 112 -11.03 -33.18 8.47
C PRO A 112 -12.51 -33.57 8.34
N GLU A 113 -13.37 -32.66 7.89
CA GLU A 113 -14.80 -32.88 7.71
C GLU A 113 -15.22 -33.06 6.25
N GLY A 114 -14.26 -33.09 5.32
CA GLY A 114 -14.52 -33.37 3.92
C GLY A 114 -14.81 -32.14 3.07
N ASN A 115 -14.63 -30.92 3.61
CA ASN A 115 -14.80 -29.69 2.84
C ASN A 115 -13.59 -29.48 1.93
N GLU A 116 -13.84 -29.32 0.63
CA GLU A 116 -12.77 -29.20 -0.35
C GLU A 116 -12.06 -27.83 -0.28
N LEU A 117 -10.73 -27.86 -0.45
CA LEU A 117 -9.83 -26.70 -0.63
C LEU A 117 -8.78 -26.99 -1.71
N CYS A 118 -8.29 -25.96 -2.40
CA CYS A 118 -7.17 -26.10 -3.33
C CYS A 118 -5.90 -25.56 -2.70
N VAL A 119 -4.76 -26.16 -3.02
CA VAL A 119 -3.44 -25.56 -2.80
C VAL A 119 -2.85 -25.22 -4.17
N GLU A 120 -2.80 -23.92 -4.44
CA GLU A 120 -2.21 -23.32 -5.63
C GLU A 120 -0.69 -23.25 -5.52
N ARG A 121 -0.03 -22.90 -6.64
CA ARG A 121 1.41 -22.58 -6.62
C ARG A 121 1.66 -21.26 -5.90
N SER A 122 2.76 -21.20 -5.15
CA SER A 122 3.20 -19.96 -4.52
C SER A 122 3.65 -18.93 -5.52
N SER A 123 3.80 -17.68 -5.07
CA SER A 123 4.37 -16.59 -5.87
C SER A 123 5.80 -16.93 -6.32
N ALA A 124 6.59 -17.58 -5.47
CA ALA A 124 7.96 -18.00 -5.78
C ALA A 124 8.06 -19.12 -6.83
N GLU A 125 6.97 -19.87 -7.05
CA GLU A 125 6.87 -20.90 -8.09
C GLU A 125 6.35 -20.34 -9.42
N ARG A 126 6.03 -19.04 -9.48
CA ARG A 126 5.65 -18.36 -10.72
C ARG A 126 6.93 -17.84 -11.39
N PRO A 127 7.03 -17.92 -12.73
CA PRO A 127 8.08 -17.20 -13.43
C PRO A 127 7.98 -15.73 -13.06
N ASP A 128 9.13 -15.11 -12.80
CA ASP A 128 9.22 -13.67 -12.52
C ASP A 128 8.55 -12.91 -13.67
N GLN A 129 7.43 -12.26 -13.37
CA GLN A 129 6.72 -11.39 -14.31
C GLN A 129 7.11 -9.93 -14.11
N SER A 130 8.06 -9.62 -13.23
CA SER A 130 8.64 -8.29 -13.20
C SER A 130 9.48 -8.12 -14.45
N GLU A 131 8.94 -7.38 -15.42
CA GLU A 131 9.84 -6.71 -16.35
C GLU A 131 10.62 -5.68 -15.55
N PRO A 132 11.94 -5.50 -15.78
CA PRO A 132 12.67 -4.42 -15.16
C PRO A 132 11.97 -3.11 -15.52
N VAL A 133 11.33 -2.50 -14.52
CA VAL A 133 10.64 -1.22 -14.68
C VAL A 133 11.72 -0.16 -14.86
N ASP A 134 11.65 0.58 -15.96
CA ASP A 134 12.37 1.84 -16.09
C ASP A 134 11.83 2.76 -14.98
N THR A 135 12.64 2.97 -13.95
CA THR A 135 12.25 3.75 -12.77
C THR A 135 11.94 5.21 -13.15
N GLY A 136 12.30 5.63 -14.38
CA GLY A 136 12.14 6.98 -14.90
C GLY A 136 13.01 8.01 -14.17
N LEU A 137 13.78 7.56 -13.16
CA LEU A 137 14.72 8.37 -12.41
C LEU A 137 15.93 8.64 -13.29
N ARG A 138 16.16 9.92 -13.58
CA ARG A 138 17.38 10.33 -14.27
C ARG A 138 18.59 10.04 -13.36
N PRO A 139 19.72 9.55 -13.87
CA PRO A 139 20.90 9.39 -13.03
C PRO A 139 21.32 10.74 -12.44
N MET A 140 21.79 10.72 -11.18
CA MET A 140 22.36 11.90 -10.54
C MET A 140 23.44 12.54 -11.44
N PRO A 141 23.56 13.88 -11.48
CA PRO A 141 24.56 14.55 -12.29
C PRO A 141 25.99 14.05 -11.98
N ALA A 142 26.83 13.94 -13.02
CA ALA A 142 28.22 13.56 -12.84
C ALA A 142 28.95 14.54 -11.90
N GLY A 143 29.70 14.01 -10.93
CA GLY A 143 30.43 14.81 -9.95
C GLY A 143 29.57 15.34 -8.79
N PHE A 144 28.29 14.95 -8.70
CA PHE A 144 27.38 15.30 -7.60
C PHE A 144 28.04 15.15 -6.21
N HIS A 145 28.66 13.99 -5.94
CA HIS A 145 29.29 13.72 -4.63
C HIS A 145 30.52 14.59 -4.32
N THR A 146 30.94 15.44 -5.25
CA THR A 146 32.10 16.34 -5.10
C THR A 146 31.76 17.81 -5.36
N SER A 147 30.50 18.15 -5.61
CA SER A 147 30.07 19.54 -5.82
C SER A 147 29.99 20.33 -4.51
N GLY A 148 29.79 21.65 -4.60
CA GLY A 148 29.51 22.48 -3.43
C GLY A 148 28.14 22.17 -2.80
N GLU A 149 27.97 22.56 -1.54
CA GLU A 149 26.74 22.30 -0.75
C GLU A 149 25.46 22.70 -1.49
N ARG A 150 25.37 23.94 -1.98
CA ARG A 150 24.20 24.43 -2.74
C ARG A 150 23.88 23.54 -3.94
N ALA A 151 24.88 23.19 -4.74
CA ALA A 151 24.70 22.37 -5.92
C ALA A 151 24.24 20.95 -5.56
N MET A 152 24.68 20.40 -4.42
CA MET A 152 24.19 19.11 -3.94
C MET A 152 22.72 19.20 -3.50
N LEU A 153 22.35 20.22 -2.72
CA LEU A 153 20.97 20.40 -2.25
C LEU A 153 20.00 20.56 -3.43
N GLU A 154 20.34 21.42 -4.38
CA GLU A 154 19.52 21.67 -5.57
C GLU A 154 19.39 20.42 -6.44
N ALA A 155 20.51 19.75 -6.77
CA ALA A 155 20.50 18.56 -7.60
C ALA A 155 19.76 17.39 -6.93
N MET A 156 19.91 17.22 -5.61
CA MET A 156 19.23 16.15 -4.88
C MET A 156 17.72 16.38 -4.82
N LEU A 157 17.29 17.61 -4.55
CA LEU A 157 15.87 17.93 -4.55
C LEU A 157 15.24 17.79 -5.94
N ASP A 158 15.91 18.29 -6.99
CA ASP A 158 15.44 18.13 -8.37
C ASP A 158 15.39 16.66 -8.82
N TRP A 159 16.27 15.81 -8.30
CA TRP A 159 16.23 14.37 -8.55
C TRP A 159 14.97 13.71 -7.99
N TYR A 160 14.65 13.97 -6.71
CA TYR A 160 13.43 13.43 -6.09
C TYR A 160 12.16 14.00 -6.73
N ARG A 161 12.13 15.31 -7.05
CA ARG A 161 11.02 15.94 -7.78
C ARG A 161 10.77 15.26 -9.13
N ALA A 162 11.84 14.98 -9.89
CA ALA A 162 11.73 14.26 -11.16
C ALA A 162 11.20 12.83 -10.96
N GLY A 163 11.63 12.15 -9.88
CA GLY A 163 11.13 10.83 -9.51
C GLY A 163 9.63 10.80 -9.28
N VAL A 164 9.09 11.78 -8.55
CA VAL A 164 7.64 11.91 -8.31
C VAL A 164 6.89 12.02 -9.63
N VAL A 165 7.30 12.92 -10.52
CA VAL A 165 6.64 13.12 -11.83
C VAL A 165 6.71 11.86 -12.69
N ALA A 166 7.88 11.22 -12.76
CA ALA A 166 8.06 9.99 -13.53
C ALA A 166 7.16 8.85 -13.02
N LYS A 167 7.05 8.69 -11.69
CA LYS A 167 6.29 7.62 -11.04
C LYS A 167 4.78 7.69 -11.29
N VAL A 168 4.25 8.88 -11.56
CA VAL A 168 2.80 9.10 -11.73
C VAL A 168 2.37 9.35 -13.17
N ALA A 169 3.32 9.41 -14.12
CA ALA A 169 3.08 9.80 -15.50
C ALA A 169 2.06 8.92 -16.25
N ASP A 170 2.00 7.63 -15.92
CA ASP A 170 1.13 6.64 -16.55
C ASP A 170 0.02 6.11 -15.62
N ALA A 171 -0.13 6.68 -14.42
CA ALA A 171 -1.13 6.24 -13.45
C ALA A 171 -2.55 6.55 -13.96
N SER A 172 -3.35 5.49 -14.14
CA SER A 172 -4.78 5.65 -14.46
C SER A 172 -5.52 6.32 -13.29
N HIS A 173 -6.65 6.99 -13.56
CA HIS A 173 -7.44 7.64 -12.50
C HIS A 173 -7.85 6.68 -11.37
N HIS A 174 -8.25 5.45 -11.70
CA HIS A 174 -8.60 4.42 -10.71
C HIS A 174 -7.42 4.06 -9.80
N VAL A 175 -6.22 3.91 -10.38
CA VAL A 175 -4.99 3.68 -9.59
C VAL A 175 -4.65 4.92 -8.78
N ALA A 176 -4.79 6.11 -9.37
CA ALA A 176 -4.39 7.36 -8.76
C ALA A 176 -5.17 7.70 -7.48
N THR A 177 -6.47 7.39 -7.43
CA THR A 177 -7.35 7.76 -6.30
C THR A 177 -7.60 6.61 -5.32
N ALA A 178 -7.10 5.41 -5.59
CA ALA A 178 -7.25 4.28 -4.68
C ALA A 178 -6.46 4.48 -3.37
N THR A 179 -7.09 4.07 -2.26
CA THR A 179 -6.53 4.12 -0.90
C THR A 179 -6.42 2.70 -0.33
N PRO A 180 -5.42 1.89 -0.76
CA PRO A 180 -5.31 0.48 -0.37
C PRO A 180 -4.89 0.29 1.10
N LEU A 181 -4.44 1.37 1.75
CA LEU A 181 -4.04 1.39 3.15
C LEU A 181 -5.20 1.85 4.05
N ARG A 182 -5.04 1.70 5.37
CA ARG A 182 -6.03 2.22 6.34
C ARG A 182 -6.05 3.76 6.40
N SER A 183 -4.98 4.43 5.95
CA SER A 183 -4.93 5.88 5.80
C SER A 183 -5.64 6.33 4.53
N SER A 184 -5.96 7.62 4.44
CA SER A 184 -6.48 8.27 3.22
C SER A 184 -5.41 8.45 2.12
N SER A 185 -4.24 7.80 2.25
CA SER A 185 -3.12 7.95 1.33
C SER A 185 -3.43 7.33 -0.04
N SER A 186 -3.37 8.16 -1.08
CA SER A 186 -3.49 7.79 -2.50
C SER A 186 -2.38 8.46 -3.30
N ILE A 187 -2.12 8.00 -4.52
CA ILE A 187 -1.12 8.61 -5.41
C ILE A 187 -1.49 10.07 -5.71
N ALA A 188 -2.75 10.35 -6.04
CA ALA A 188 -3.23 11.71 -6.30
C ALA A 188 -3.12 12.60 -5.06
N GLY A 189 -3.46 12.08 -3.88
CA GLY A 189 -3.34 12.81 -2.61
C GLY A 189 -1.90 13.15 -2.29
N LEU A 190 -0.97 12.20 -2.50
CA LEU A 190 0.47 12.43 -2.29
C LEU A 190 1.05 13.49 -3.23
N VAL A 191 0.65 13.50 -4.51
CA VAL A 191 1.11 14.55 -5.46
C VAL A 191 0.51 15.91 -5.09
N LYS A 192 -0.77 15.96 -4.70
CA LYS A 192 -1.42 17.20 -4.25
C LYS A 192 -0.79 17.74 -2.96
N HIS A 193 -0.47 16.86 -2.03
CA HIS A 193 0.28 17.16 -0.81
C HIS A 193 1.66 17.75 -1.13
N LEU A 194 2.43 17.08 -2.00
CA LEU A 194 3.75 17.58 -2.38
C LEU A 194 3.66 18.93 -3.11
N ALA A 195 2.64 19.17 -3.94
CA ALA A 195 2.41 20.49 -4.54
C ALA A 195 2.14 21.58 -3.50
N LEU A 196 1.35 21.26 -2.47
CA LEU A 196 1.05 22.17 -1.35
C LEU A 196 2.32 22.50 -0.56
N VAL A 197 3.03 21.46 -0.08
CA VAL A 197 4.24 21.57 0.74
C VAL A 197 5.32 22.35 0.00
N GLU A 198 5.48 22.08 -1.29
CA GLU A 198 6.45 22.77 -2.12
C GLU A 198 6.15 24.28 -2.21
N ASP A 199 4.90 24.66 -2.52
CA ASP A 199 4.56 26.09 -2.68
C ASP A 199 4.59 26.82 -1.33
N SER A 200 4.01 26.24 -0.27
CA SER A 200 3.92 26.90 1.04
C SER A 200 5.29 27.15 1.66
N TRP A 201 6.20 26.17 1.64
CA TRP A 201 7.55 26.35 2.20
C TRP A 201 8.38 27.39 1.45
N TRP A 202 8.27 27.42 0.12
CA TRP A 202 9.02 28.38 -0.69
C TRP A 202 8.41 29.78 -0.67
N ALA A 203 7.12 29.88 -1.00
CA ALA A 203 6.43 31.14 -1.23
C ALA A 203 6.02 31.81 0.07
N GLU A 204 5.33 31.09 0.95
CA GLU A 204 4.76 31.69 2.16
C GLU A 204 5.80 31.76 3.26
N ASP A 205 6.34 30.61 3.63
CA ASP A 205 7.22 30.48 4.79
C ASP A 205 8.57 31.14 4.54
N PHE A 206 9.24 30.82 3.43
CA PHE A 206 10.54 31.46 3.17
C PHE A 206 10.40 32.89 2.63
N ALA A 207 9.56 33.12 1.61
CA ALA A 207 9.52 34.41 0.92
C ALA A 207 8.47 35.41 1.47
N GLY A 208 7.57 35.00 2.37
CA GLY A 208 6.53 35.87 2.94
C GLY A 208 5.48 36.31 1.92
N LEU A 209 5.27 35.53 0.86
CA LEU A 209 4.26 35.77 -0.16
C LEU A 209 2.90 35.23 0.30
N PRO A 210 1.78 35.71 -0.27
CA PRO A 210 0.46 35.13 0.01
C PRO A 210 0.35 33.67 -0.47
N GLU A 211 -0.56 32.92 0.17
CA GLU A 211 -1.03 31.59 -0.25
C GLU A 211 -1.37 31.57 -1.75
N ALA A 212 -1.08 30.45 -2.41
CA ALA A 212 -1.49 30.28 -3.80
C ALA A 212 -3.02 30.11 -3.92
N ASP A 213 -3.59 30.67 -4.99
CA ASP A 213 -5.05 30.75 -5.21
C ASP A 213 -5.79 29.39 -5.08
N TRP A 214 -5.13 28.26 -5.34
CA TRP A 214 -5.77 26.95 -5.39
C TRP A 214 -5.97 26.29 -4.02
N TYR A 215 -5.25 26.73 -2.98
CA TYR A 215 -5.52 26.36 -1.58
C TYR A 215 -5.78 27.57 -0.68
N ALA A 216 -5.78 28.78 -1.25
CA ALA A 216 -6.11 29.98 -0.52
C ALA A 216 -7.52 29.87 0.09
N GLY A 217 -7.60 29.97 1.42
CA GLY A 217 -8.87 29.90 2.15
C GLY A 217 -9.40 28.48 2.43
N VAL A 218 -8.59 27.43 2.28
CA VAL A 218 -8.90 26.11 2.85
C VAL A 218 -9.04 26.22 4.38
N ASP A 219 -10.10 25.63 4.93
CA ASP A 219 -10.32 25.57 6.37
C ASP A 219 -9.55 24.39 6.98
N TRP A 220 -8.27 24.63 7.25
CA TRP A 220 -7.35 23.63 7.82
C TRP A 220 -7.76 23.14 9.21
N ASP A 221 -8.58 23.88 9.96
CA ASP A 221 -9.11 23.43 11.25
C ASP A 221 -10.23 22.40 11.06
N ALA A 222 -11.00 22.52 9.97
CA ALA A 222 -12.06 21.58 9.61
C ALA A 222 -11.52 20.30 8.95
N ASP A 223 -10.50 20.43 8.09
CA ASP A 223 -9.87 19.29 7.42
C ASP A 223 -8.36 19.50 7.25
N ARG A 224 -7.59 18.78 8.06
CA ARG A 224 -6.12 18.86 8.06
C ARG A 224 -5.46 18.06 6.94
N ASP A 225 -6.19 17.10 6.38
CA ASP A 225 -5.73 16.21 5.32
C ASP A 225 -6.56 16.47 4.04
N TRP A 226 -6.98 17.73 3.84
CA TRP A 226 -7.84 18.16 2.75
C TRP A 226 -7.34 17.68 1.39
N GLU A 227 -6.03 17.73 1.17
CA GLU A 227 -5.39 17.28 -0.06
C GLU A 227 -5.59 15.78 -0.34
N PHE A 228 -5.77 14.96 0.70
CA PHE A 228 -6.06 13.54 0.59
C PHE A 228 -7.57 13.25 0.49
N HIS A 229 -8.40 14.08 1.10
CA HIS A 229 -9.86 13.91 1.07
C HIS A 229 -10.54 14.50 -0.18
N THR A 230 -9.82 15.28 -0.98
CA THR A 230 -10.34 15.96 -2.19
C THR A 230 -9.71 15.49 -3.49
N VAL A 231 -9.20 14.26 -3.52
CA VAL A 231 -8.49 13.69 -4.69
C VAL A 231 -9.40 13.43 -5.89
N ASP A 232 -10.72 13.31 -5.67
CA ASP A 232 -11.70 13.10 -6.73
C ASP A 232 -12.24 14.42 -7.33
N ASP A 233 -11.97 15.55 -6.69
CA ASP A 233 -12.50 16.86 -7.14
C ASP A 233 -11.80 17.33 -8.42
N GLU A 234 -10.56 16.89 -8.65
CA GLU A 234 -9.67 17.39 -9.69
C GLU A 234 -8.79 16.27 -10.27
N PRO A 235 -8.43 16.33 -11.56
CA PRO A 235 -7.64 15.28 -12.18
C PRO A 235 -6.19 15.27 -11.67
N LEU A 236 -5.58 14.08 -11.62
CA LEU A 236 -4.16 13.89 -11.28
C LEU A 236 -3.24 14.81 -12.10
N ALA A 237 -3.51 14.97 -13.40
CA ALA A 237 -2.72 15.82 -14.29
C ALA A 237 -2.62 17.28 -13.80
N LEU A 238 -3.70 17.81 -13.20
CA LEU A 238 -3.69 19.16 -12.63
C LEU A 238 -2.80 19.24 -11.38
N GLN A 239 -2.76 18.18 -10.57
CA GLN A 239 -1.89 18.13 -9.39
C GLN A 239 -0.42 18.03 -9.79
N VAL A 240 -0.11 17.27 -10.85
CA VAL A 240 1.24 17.24 -11.44
C VAL A 240 1.64 18.62 -11.95
N GLU A 241 0.76 19.32 -12.68
CA GLU A 241 1.02 20.69 -13.16
C GLU A 241 1.32 21.65 -12.00
N ARG A 242 0.52 21.60 -10.94
CA ARG A 242 0.73 22.41 -9.72
C ARG A 242 2.05 22.07 -9.04
N TYR A 243 2.38 20.79 -8.93
CA TYR A 243 3.64 20.35 -8.34
C TYR A 243 4.84 20.86 -9.13
N GLU A 244 4.84 20.71 -10.46
CA GLU A 244 5.91 21.21 -11.32
C GLU A 244 6.03 22.74 -11.27
N ALA A 245 4.91 23.46 -11.22
CA ALA A 245 4.87 24.91 -11.08
C ALA A 245 5.42 25.38 -9.73
N ALA A 246 5.06 24.72 -8.63
CA ALA A 246 5.60 25.00 -7.30
C ALA A 246 7.11 24.75 -7.24
N CYS A 247 7.59 23.64 -7.84
CA CYS A 247 9.02 23.35 -7.96
C CYS A 247 9.76 24.46 -8.72
N GLN A 248 9.18 24.96 -9.81
CA GLN A 248 9.76 26.04 -10.60
C GLN A 248 9.80 27.37 -9.81
N ARG A 249 8.71 27.71 -9.14
CA ARG A 249 8.61 28.88 -8.26
C ARG A 249 9.64 28.83 -7.14
N GLY A 250 9.84 27.66 -6.53
CA GLY A 250 10.87 27.45 -5.50
C GLY A 250 12.29 27.72 -6.01
N ARG A 251 12.61 27.27 -7.24
CA ARG A 251 13.90 27.59 -7.89
C ARG A 251 14.07 29.10 -8.10
N GLU A 252 13.02 29.79 -8.52
CA GLU A 252 13.05 31.24 -8.73
C GLU A 252 13.24 32.02 -7.42
N ILE A 253 12.58 31.60 -6.36
CA ILE A 253 12.70 32.21 -5.03
C ILE A 253 14.10 32.02 -4.47
N ALA A 254 14.67 30.82 -4.59
CA ALA A 254 15.99 30.51 -4.05
C ALA A 254 17.15 31.10 -4.87
N ALA A 255 16.91 31.46 -6.14
CA ALA A 255 17.95 31.91 -7.05
C ALA A 255 18.70 33.15 -6.52
N GLY A 256 20.03 33.04 -6.43
CA GLY A 256 20.92 34.13 -6.03
C GLY A 256 20.90 34.48 -4.53
N ARG A 257 20.13 33.76 -3.71
CA ARG A 257 20.09 33.94 -2.25
C ARG A 257 21.20 33.19 -1.53
N ASP A 258 21.51 33.59 -0.31
CA ASP A 258 22.47 32.86 0.52
C ASP A 258 21.80 31.67 1.23
N LEU A 259 22.49 30.54 1.40
CA LEU A 259 21.94 29.38 2.11
C LEU A 259 21.68 29.70 3.60
N ASP A 260 22.38 30.67 4.18
CA ASP A 260 22.21 31.15 5.54
C ASP A 260 21.15 32.26 5.67
N GLU A 261 20.53 32.68 4.56
CA GLU A 261 19.44 33.66 4.60
C GLU A 261 18.24 33.10 5.38
N ILE A 262 17.72 33.89 6.32
CA ILE A 262 16.56 33.54 7.14
C ILE A 262 15.28 33.96 6.43
N GLY A 263 14.29 33.07 6.39
CA GLY A 263 12.98 33.32 5.78
C GLY A 263 12.17 34.40 6.47
N ALA A 264 11.02 34.73 5.88
CA ALA A 264 10.01 35.56 6.52
C ALA A 264 9.50 34.82 7.77
N ASP A 265 9.61 35.40 8.97
CA ASP A 265 9.19 34.79 10.25
C ASP A 265 7.65 34.63 10.34
N THR A 266 7.06 33.81 9.47
CA THR A 266 5.61 33.59 9.32
C THR A 266 5.10 32.49 10.25
N SER A 267 5.92 31.47 10.53
CA SER A 267 5.55 30.29 11.33
C SER A 267 5.99 30.36 12.81
N ARG A 268 6.40 31.54 13.29
CA ARG A 268 6.93 31.78 14.66
C ARG A 268 8.20 30.98 14.97
N ARG A 269 8.94 30.57 13.94
CA ARG A 269 10.25 29.92 14.01
C ARG A 269 11.09 30.44 12.85
N GLU A 270 12.32 30.85 13.15
CA GLU A 270 13.30 31.22 12.14
C GLU A 270 13.92 29.96 11.53
N PHE A 271 13.94 29.88 10.20
CA PHE A 271 14.63 28.84 9.43
C PHE A 271 15.43 29.48 8.30
N SER A 272 16.56 28.88 7.97
CA SER A 272 17.39 29.32 6.85
C SER A 272 16.96 28.68 5.54
N LEU A 273 17.36 29.27 4.42
CA LEU A 273 17.20 28.67 3.10
C LEU A 273 17.78 27.24 3.04
N ARG A 274 18.90 27.00 3.72
CA ARG A 274 19.49 25.67 3.88
C ARG A 274 18.52 24.68 4.51
N PHE A 275 17.80 25.09 5.55
CA PHE A 275 16.81 24.24 6.21
C PHE A 275 15.64 23.91 5.28
N VAL A 276 15.15 24.89 4.51
CA VAL A 276 14.07 24.68 3.52
C VAL A 276 14.44 23.60 2.52
N TYR A 277 15.66 23.66 1.95
CA TYR A 277 16.14 22.60 1.06
C TYR A 277 16.18 21.22 1.73
N LEU A 278 16.74 21.13 2.94
CA LEU A 278 16.83 19.87 3.68
C LEU A 278 15.44 19.30 3.97
N HIS A 279 14.50 20.15 4.38
CA HIS A 279 13.13 19.73 4.66
C HIS A 279 12.43 19.22 3.40
N LEU A 280 12.50 19.96 2.29
CA LEU A 280 11.85 19.53 1.05
C LEU A 280 12.47 18.27 0.44
N ILE A 281 13.79 18.07 0.58
CA ILE A 281 14.44 16.81 0.19
C ILE A 281 13.84 15.66 1.00
N GLU A 282 13.70 15.86 2.30
CA GLU A 282 13.22 14.85 3.23
C GLU A 282 11.75 14.49 2.98
N GLU A 283 10.88 15.50 2.86
CA GLU A 283 9.46 15.33 2.50
C GLU A 283 9.30 14.63 1.15
N THR A 284 9.98 15.13 0.11
CA THR A 284 9.84 14.58 -1.25
C THR A 284 10.34 13.14 -1.32
N ALA A 285 11.50 12.83 -0.72
CA ALA A 285 12.04 11.48 -0.70
C ALA A 285 11.14 10.49 0.05
N ARG A 286 10.59 10.91 1.20
CA ARG A 286 9.65 10.08 1.97
C ARG A 286 8.41 9.74 1.16
N HIS A 287 7.80 10.74 0.51
CA HIS A 287 6.57 10.52 -0.25
C HIS A 287 6.80 9.81 -1.58
N LEU A 288 7.99 9.94 -2.19
CA LEU A 288 8.37 9.11 -3.33
C LEU A 288 8.40 7.61 -2.95
N GLY A 289 8.96 7.26 -1.79
CA GLY A 289 8.91 5.88 -1.30
C GLY A 289 7.48 5.37 -1.05
N HIS A 290 6.56 6.24 -0.60
CA HIS A 290 5.14 5.88 -0.51
C HIS A 290 4.50 5.66 -1.88
N LEU A 291 4.87 6.46 -2.89
CA LEU A 291 4.40 6.26 -4.27
C LEU A 291 4.86 4.90 -4.82
N ASP A 292 6.10 4.47 -4.54
CA ASP A 292 6.60 3.14 -4.94
C ASP A 292 5.73 2.01 -4.35
N VAL A 293 5.45 2.07 -3.05
CA VAL A 293 4.60 1.07 -2.38
C VAL A 293 3.18 1.06 -2.94
N LEU A 294 2.59 2.24 -3.17
CA LEU A 294 1.23 2.32 -3.72
C LEU A 294 1.16 1.80 -5.15
N ARG A 295 2.17 2.09 -5.99
CA ARG A 295 2.25 1.56 -7.35
C ARG A 295 2.37 0.03 -7.35
N GLU A 296 3.25 -0.52 -6.53
CA GLU A 296 3.42 -1.97 -6.42
C GLU A 296 2.11 -2.66 -5.99
N LEU A 297 1.42 -2.11 -4.98
CA LEU A 297 0.16 -2.67 -4.47
C LEU A 297 -1.00 -2.59 -5.48
N LEU A 298 -1.06 -1.52 -6.27
CA LEU A 298 -2.25 -1.21 -7.09
C LEU A 298 -2.13 -1.69 -8.53
N ASP A 299 -0.94 -1.69 -9.12
CA ASP A 299 -0.71 -2.09 -10.51
C ASP A 299 0.56 -2.91 -10.74
N GLY A 300 1.32 -3.23 -9.68
CA GLY A 300 2.52 -4.05 -9.76
C GLY A 300 3.75 -3.32 -10.30
N THR A 301 3.66 -2.01 -10.56
CA THR A 301 4.82 -1.21 -10.97
C THR A 301 5.75 -1.02 -9.77
N THR A 302 6.99 -1.51 -9.86
CA THR A 302 7.96 -1.43 -8.75
C THR A 302 8.76 -0.12 -8.74
N GLY A 303 9.32 0.19 -7.57
CA GLY A 303 10.32 1.25 -7.35
C GLY A 303 11.77 0.84 -7.64
N GLU A 304 12.72 1.70 -7.29
CA GLU A 304 14.15 1.33 -7.12
C GLU A 304 14.39 0.54 -5.83
#